data_AF-G2FXN4-F1
#
_entry.id   AF-G2FXN4-F1
#
_cell.length_a   1.000
_cell.length_b   1.000
_cell.length_c   1.000
_cell.angle_alpha   90.00
_cell.angle_beta   90.00
_cell.angle_gamma   90.00
#
_symmetry.space_group_name_H-M   'P 1'
#
loop_
_entity.id
_entity.type
_entity.pdbx_description
1 polymer ?
#
loop_
_entity_poly.entity_id
_entity_poly.type
_entity_poly.pdbx_seq_one_letter_code
_entity_poly.pdbx_strand_id
1 'polypeptide(L)'
;MGIKDTGCLNHVPYGYGVLRSYNGKCHYYRDNQHIRHNFKMKEFNPKRIHPYGVMEKLVDDLQKMRYLLGVPIIVTSGYRRESNPHGAGLAADITVPRKSFIQVAEAAYHAGFRRIEVMKRYGTSYGNLMSVGGHVHLDVYDGSGNTTWGTEYDCPSCDRIPCYPWYAWGIQNSWSATSHPNTFNQLLHNLKTNAHDTGYRGC
;
A
#
# COMPACT_ATOMS: atom_id res chain seq x y z
N MET A 1 14.93 -0.29 -0.75
CA MET A 1 15.45 -0.60 0.58
C MET A 1 14.40 -0.38 1.66
N GLY A 2 13.54 -1.39 1.80
CA GLY A 2 12.56 -1.48 2.87
C GLY A 2 13.19 -1.90 4.19
N ILE A 3 12.36 -2.20 5.18
CA ILE A 3 12.79 -2.45 6.56
C ILE A 3 13.59 -3.73 6.68
N LYS A 4 13.16 -4.77 5.96
CA LYS A 4 13.84 -6.07 5.90
C LYS A 4 15.27 -5.91 5.37
N ASP A 5 15.44 -5.06 4.36
CA ASP A 5 16.69 -4.87 3.61
C ASP A 5 17.79 -4.18 4.43
N THR A 6 17.40 -3.42 5.44
CA THR A 6 18.34 -2.65 6.29
C THR A 6 18.76 -3.38 7.56
N GLY A 7 18.21 -4.58 7.82
CA GLY A 7 18.45 -5.29 9.08
C GLY A 7 17.77 -4.66 10.30
N CYS A 8 16.93 -3.62 10.13
CA CYS A 8 16.20 -2.98 11.24
C CYS A 8 15.38 -3.99 12.07
N LEU A 9 14.95 -5.09 11.47
CA LEU A 9 14.16 -6.13 12.13
C LEU A 9 14.94 -6.96 13.16
N ASN A 10 16.27 -7.04 13.04
CA ASN A 10 17.11 -7.90 13.88
C ASN A 10 17.15 -7.48 15.36
N HIS A 11 16.73 -6.25 15.65
CA HIS A 11 16.86 -5.65 16.97
C HIS A 11 15.52 -5.19 17.56
N VAL A 12 14.40 -5.62 16.98
CA VAL A 12 13.06 -5.21 17.46
C VAL A 12 12.73 -5.94 18.76
N PRO A 13 12.49 -5.24 19.88
CA PRO A 13 12.07 -5.88 21.13
C PRO A 13 10.62 -6.42 21.05
N TYR A 14 10.27 -7.38 21.92
CA TYR A 14 8.88 -7.83 22.06
C TYR A 14 7.95 -6.69 22.52
N GLY A 15 6.76 -6.58 21.92
CA GLY A 15 5.80 -5.50 22.18
C GLY A 15 6.15 -4.17 21.48
N TYR A 16 7.14 -4.20 20.59
CA TYR A 16 7.55 -3.07 19.77
C TYR A 16 7.48 -3.46 18.29
N GLY A 17 7.33 -2.43 17.46
CA GLY A 17 7.62 -2.48 16.03
C GLY A 17 8.65 -1.42 15.67
N VAL A 18 9.22 -1.52 14.46
CA VAL A 18 10.18 -0.55 13.96
C VAL A 18 9.57 0.36 12.88
N LEU A 19 9.73 1.67 13.06
CA LEU A 19 9.51 2.68 12.04
C LEU A 19 10.85 3.00 11.38
N ARG A 20 10.91 2.81 10.07
CA ARG A 20 12.09 3.07 9.26
C ARG A 20 12.01 4.46 8.65
N SER A 21 12.94 5.35 8.99
CA SER A 21 12.96 6.71 8.46
C SER A 21 13.53 6.78 7.03
N TYR A 22 13.24 7.89 6.34
CA TYR A 22 13.73 8.20 4.99
C TYR A 22 15.24 8.07 4.82
N ASN A 23 16.01 8.34 5.89
CA ASN A 23 17.46 8.51 5.84
C ASN A 23 18.28 7.29 6.28
N GLY A 24 17.70 6.11 6.46
CA GLY A 24 18.50 5.00 6.97
C GLY A 24 18.47 4.80 8.51
N LYS A 25 17.70 5.57 9.30
CA LYS A 25 17.51 5.30 10.74
C LYS A 25 16.32 4.39 11.10
N CYS A 26 16.51 3.52 12.09
CA CYS A 26 15.47 2.64 12.64
C CYS A 26 15.00 3.23 13.99
N HIS A 27 13.69 3.43 14.16
CA HIS A 27 13.10 3.93 15.40
C HIS A 27 12.12 2.90 15.96
N TYR A 28 12.25 2.54 17.23
CA TYR A 28 11.39 1.52 17.85
C TYR A 28 10.25 2.17 18.62
N TYR A 29 9.03 1.70 18.36
CA TYR A 29 7.81 2.22 18.98
C TYR A 29 7.07 1.07 19.66
N ARG A 30 6.52 1.33 20.86
CA ARG A 30 5.60 0.36 21.49
C ARG A 30 4.39 0.16 20.60
N ASP A 31 3.83 -1.04 20.60
CA ASP A 31 2.65 -1.40 19.80
C ASP A 31 1.49 -0.39 19.90
N ASN A 32 1.22 0.11 21.11
CA ASN A 32 0.13 1.06 21.37
C ASN A 32 0.53 2.54 21.22
N GLN A 33 1.79 2.83 20.90
CA GLN A 33 2.29 4.19 20.72
C GLN A 33 1.89 4.72 19.36
N HIS A 34 1.48 5.99 19.33
CA HIS A 34 1.25 6.72 18.09
C HIS A 34 2.58 6.96 17.37
N ILE A 35 2.67 6.50 16.13
CA ILE A 35 3.78 6.81 15.22
C ILE A 35 3.44 8.02 14.34
N ARG A 36 2.14 8.29 14.17
CA ARG A 36 1.55 9.54 13.69
C ARG A 36 0.25 9.81 14.44
N HIS A 37 -0.26 11.04 14.32
CA HIS A 37 -1.44 11.52 15.06
C HIS A 37 -2.61 10.52 15.02
N ASN A 38 -2.85 9.93 13.86
CA ASN A 38 -3.98 9.05 13.62
C ASN A 38 -3.65 7.56 13.51
N PHE A 39 -2.39 7.17 13.68
CA PHE A 39 -1.93 5.79 13.49
C PHE A 39 -0.97 5.33 14.58
N LYS A 40 -1.26 4.17 15.17
CA LYS A 40 -0.42 3.45 16.12
C LYS A 40 0.42 2.39 15.43
N MET A 41 1.57 2.04 16.04
CA MET A 41 2.50 1.07 15.45
C MET A 41 1.82 -0.28 15.13
N LYS A 42 1.02 -0.81 16.06
CA LYS A 42 0.36 -2.12 15.88
C LYS A 42 -0.63 -2.20 14.72
N GLU A 43 -1.16 -1.07 14.24
CA GLU A 43 -2.12 -1.06 13.14
C GLU A 43 -1.50 -1.60 11.84
N PHE A 44 -0.18 -1.49 11.71
CA PHE A 44 0.59 -2.04 10.60
C PHE A 44 0.98 -3.50 10.81
N ASN A 45 0.45 -4.18 11.83
CA ASN A 45 0.70 -5.59 12.09
C ASN A 45 -0.55 -6.32 12.62
N PRO A 46 -1.64 -6.36 11.85
CA PRO A 46 -2.88 -7.02 12.29
C PRO A 46 -2.69 -8.53 12.52
N LYS A 47 -1.74 -9.15 11.82
CA LYS A 47 -1.37 -10.57 11.97
C LYS A 47 -0.49 -10.86 13.20
N ARG A 48 -0.11 -9.85 13.99
CA ARG A 48 0.70 -9.99 15.22
C ARG A 48 2.02 -10.71 15.00
N ILE A 49 2.68 -10.42 13.88
CA ILE A 49 3.99 -10.98 13.52
C ILE A 49 5.08 -10.29 14.32
N HIS A 50 6.03 -11.06 14.82
CA HIS A 50 7.27 -10.53 15.40
C HIS A 50 8.49 -11.19 14.70
N PRO A 51 9.55 -10.42 14.39
CA PRO A 51 9.60 -8.94 14.37
C PRO A 51 8.77 -8.35 13.21
N TYR A 52 8.45 -7.04 13.29
CA TYR A 52 7.73 -6.32 12.23
C TYR A 52 8.14 -4.84 12.16
N GLY A 53 7.84 -4.19 11.05
CA GLY A 53 7.99 -2.75 10.93
C GLY A 53 7.16 -2.12 9.82
N VAL A 54 7.16 -0.79 9.77
CA VAL A 54 6.63 0.01 8.67
C VAL A 54 7.57 1.15 8.25
N MET A 55 7.57 1.50 6.96
CA MET A 55 8.32 2.64 6.43
C MET A 55 7.62 3.95 6.80
N GLU A 56 8.39 4.93 7.27
CA GLU A 56 7.88 6.24 7.69
C GLU A 56 7.08 6.93 6.58
N LYS A 57 7.57 6.83 5.34
CA LYS A 57 6.89 7.36 4.16
C LYS A 57 5.46 6.81 3.97
N LEU A 58 5.25 5.51 4.19
CA LEU A 58 3.92 4.90 4.06
C LEU A 58 2.96 5.52 5.08
N VAL A 59 3.42 5.68 6.32
CA VAL A 59 2.61 6.24 7.41
C VAL A 59 2.31 7.73 7.18
N ASP A 60 3.29 8.49 6.69
CA ASP A 60 3.11 9.89 6.32
C ASP A 60 2.08 10.08 5.20
N ASP A 61 2.19 9.29 4.15
CA ASP A 61 1.29 9.40 3.00
C ASP A 61 -0.13 8.92 3.38
N LEU A 62 -0.28 7.88 4.22
CA LEU A 62 -1.57 7.52 4.82
C LEU A 62 -2.14 8.63 5.71
N GLN A 63 -1.30 9.33 6.48
CA GLN A 63 -1.72 10.44 7.32
C GLN A 63 -2.22 11.63 6.50
N LYS A 64 -1.55 11.96 5.39
CA LYS A 64 -2.02 12.96 4.40
C LYS A 64 -3.34 12.53 3.78
N MET A 65 -3.42 11.28 3.32
CA MET A 65 -4.63 10.70 2.74
C MET A 65 -5.82 10.78 3.70
N ARG A 66 -5.62 10.49 4.98
CA ARG A 66 -6.66 10.60 6.01
C ARG A 66 -7.18 12.03 6.15
N TYR A 67 -6.30 13.04 6.09
CA TYR A 67 -6.73 14.43 6.10
C TYR A 67 -7.54 14.80 4.85
N LEU A 68 -7.13 14.35 3.67
CA LEU A 68 -7.87 14.56 2.42
C LEU A 68 -9.28 13.93 2.46
N LEU A 69 -9.40 12.73 3.03
CA LEU A 69 -10.67 12.02 3.12
C LEU A 69 -11.61 12.58 4.19
N GLY A 70 -11.07 13.19 5.25
CA GLY A 70 -11.83 13.70 6.39
C GLY A 70 -12.50 12.61 7.23
N VAL A 71 -12.10 11.34 7.07
CA VAL A 71 -12.66 10.19 7.80
C VAL A 71 -11.56 9.19 8.18
N PRO A 72 -11.77 8.34 9.20
CA PRO A 72 -10.79 7.33 9.59
C PRO A 72 -10.46 6.34 8.45
N ILE A 73 -9.18 5.97 8.37
CA ILE A 73 -8.67 4.88 7.52
C ILE A 73 -8.39 3.68 8.43
N ILE A 74 -8.80 2.48 8.00
CA ILE A 74 -8.51 1.23 8.70
C ILE A 74 -7.45 0.47 7.91
N VAL A 75 -6.32 0.17 8.54
CA VAL A 75 -5.29 -0.71 7.96
C VAL A 75 -5.72 -2.17 8.18
N THR A 76 -6.13 -2.85 7.12
CA THR A 76 -6.59 -4.24 7.16
C THR A 76 -5.45 -5.23 6.98
N SER A 77 -4.36 -4.81 6.32
CA SER A 77 -3.10 -5.54 6.26
C SER A 77 -1.94 -4.56 6.24
N GLY A 78 -0.87 -4.87 6.98
CA GLY A 78 0.41 -4.16 6.93
C GLY A 78 1.53 -5.16 6.72
N TYR A 79 2.48 -5.24 7.64
CA TYR A 79 3.62 -6.15 7.60
C TYR A 79 3.22 -7.62 7.46
N ARG A 80 3.97 -8.37 6.64
CA ARG A 80 3.84 -9.83 6.42
C ARG A 80 5.23 -10.49 6.47
N ARG A 81 5.31 -11.81 6.68
CA ARG A 81 6.60 -12.54 6.60
C ARG A 81 7.04 -12.82 5.15
N GLU A 82 6.16 -12.55 4.20
CA GLU A 82 6.35 -12.78 2.77
C GLU A 82 7.46 -11.90 2.20
N SER A 83 7.94 -12.29 1.02
CA SER A 83 8.99 -11.58 0.31
C SER A 83 8.38 -10.67 -0.75
N ASN A 84 7.58 -9.71 -0.28
CA ASN A 84 6.84 -8.73 -1.08
C ASN A 84 6.87 -7.36 -0.38
N PRO A 85 6.30 -6.29 -0.98
CA PRO A 85 6.28 -4.96 -0.36
C PRO A 85 5.70 -4.93 1.06
N HIS A 86 4.77 -5.81 1.41
CA HIS A 86 4.30 -5.94 2.79
C HIS A 86 5.41 -6.43 3.75
N GLY A 87 6.19 -7.45 3.37
CA GLY A 87 7.31 -7.90 4.19
C GLY A 87 8.51 -6.96 4.21
N ALA A 88 8.58 -6.03 3.25
CA ALA A 88 9.49 -4.90 3.30
C ALA A 88 8.95 -3.74 4.17
N GLY A 89 7.71 -3.81 4.65
CA GLY A 89 7.06 -2.73 5.41
C GLY A 89 6.73 -1.50 4.56
N LEU A 90 6.62 -1.66 3.24
CA LEU A 90 6.39 -0.62 2.24
C LEU A 90 4.93 -0.55 1.77
N ALA A 91 4.11 -1.54 2.14
CA ALA A 91 2.75 -1.71 1.66
C ALA A 91 1.71 -1.81 2.78
N ALA A 92 0.50 -1.34 2.49
CA ALA A 92 -0.68 -1.56 3.32
C ALA A 92 -1.93 -1.79 2.47
N ASP A 93 -2.76 -2.73 2.92
CA ASP A 93 -4.15 -2.82 2.45
C ASP A 93 -5.01 -2.03 3.43
N ILE A 94 -5.86 -1.15 2.89
CA ILE A 94 -6.74 -0.30 3.67
C ILE A 94 -8.21 -0.45 3.30
N THR A 95 -9.07 -0.11 4.24
CA THR A 95 -10.48 0.17 3.97
C THR A 95 -10.90 1.51 4.59
N VAL A 96 -11.80 2.21 3.91
CA VAL A 96 -12.33 3.51 4.36
C VAL A 96 -13.86 3.45 4.27
N PRO A 97 -14.54 2.90 5.31
CA PRO A 97 -15.94 2.48 5.20
C PRO A 97 -16.92 3.59 4.76
N ARG A 98 -16.60 4.86 5.01
CA ARG A 98 -17.44 6.02 4.71
C ARG A 98 -17.14 6.66 3.34
N LYS A 99 -16.33 6.03 2.50
CA LYS A 99 -15.92 6.54 1.18
C LYS A 99 -16.03 5.44 0.14
N SER A 100 -16.27 5.83 -1.11
CA SER A 100 -16.22 4.88 -2.22
C SER A 100 -14.79 4.55 -2.61
N PHE A 101 -14.61 3.45 -3.34
CA PHE A 101 -13.30 3.06 -3.88
C PHE A 101 -12.70 4.16 -4.76
N ILE A 102 -13.52 4.83 -5.56
CA ILE A 102 -13.12 5.95 -6.42
C ILE A 102 -12.55 7.10 -5.58
N GLN A 103 -13.27 7.54 -4.54
CA GLN A 103 -12.82 8.63 -3.66
C GLN A 103 -11.51 8.28 -2.94
N VAL A 104 -11.35 7.02 -2.56
CA VAL A 104 -10.16 6.53 -1.87
C VAL A 104 -8.96 6.47 -2.83
N ALA A 105 -9.16 6.02 -4.07
CA ALA A 105 -8.11 6.03 -5.10
C ALA A 105 -7.65 7.46 -5.45
N GLU A 106 -8.58 8.40 -5.62
CA GLU A 106 -8.27 9.83 -5.84
C GLU A 106 -7.47 10.41 -4.67
N ALA A 107 -7.91 10.18 -3.43
CA ALA A 107 -7.19 10.65 -2.25
C ALA A 107 -5.80 10.02 -2.11
N ALA A 108 -5.64 8.73 -2.42
CA ALA A 108 -4.34 8.07 -2.41
C ALA A 108 -3.37 8.70 -3.40
N TYR A 109 -3.82 8.94 -4.64
CA TYR A 109 -3.01 9.60 -5.66
C TYR A 109 -2.55 11.00 -5.23
N HIS A 110 -3.47 11.81 -4.69
CA HIS A 110 -3.18 13.15 -4.18
C HIS A 110 -2.32 13.14 -2.91
N ALA A 111 -2.36 12.09 -2.11
CA ALA A 111 -1.47 11.91 -0.96
C ALA A 111 -0.03 11.56 -1.35
N GLY A 112 0.21 11.18 -2.61
CA GLY A 112 1.55 10.88 -3.13
C GLY A 112 1.77 9.41 -3.48
N PHE A 113 0.76 8.54 -3.30
CA PHE A 113 0.87 7.15 -3.74
C PHE A 113 0.96 7.08 -5.26
N ARG A 114 1.84 6.20 -5.74
CA ARG A 114 2.06 5.93 -7.17
C ARG A 114 1.84 4.47 -7.52
N ARG A 115 1.66 3.62 -6.51
CA ARG A 115 1.22 2.24 -6.63
C ARG A 115 -0.11 2.10 -5.88
N ILE A 116 -1.20 1.98 -6.63
CA ILE A 116 -2.57 1.93 -6.11
C ILE A 116 -3.30 0.77 -6.78
N GLU A 117 -3.78 -0.18 -5.98
CA GLU A 117 -4.61 -1.28 -6.48
C GLU A 117 -5.95 -1.28 -5.77
N VAL A 118 -7.03 -1.36 -6.54
CA VAL A 118 -8.40 -1.22 -6.02
C VAL A 118 -9.14 -2.55 -6.16
N MET A 119 -9.41 -3.20 -5.03
CA MET A 119 -10.02 -4.53 -5.00
C MET A 119 -11.43 -4.45 -4.42
N LYS A 120 -12.45 -4.61 -5.28
CA LYS A 120 -13.86 -4.65 -4.83
C LYS A 120 -14.31 -6.07 -4.53
N ARG A 121 -15.34 -6.23 -3.70
CA ARG A 121 -15.97 -7.54 -3.50
C ARG A 121 -16.80 -7.95 -4.73
N TYR A 122 -16.91 -9.25 -4.99
CA TYR A 122 -17.83 -9.78 -6.00
C TYR A 122 -19.26 -9.27 -5.77
N GLY A 123 -19.98 -8.94 -6.85
CA GLY A 123 -21.34 -8.39 -6.77
C GLY A 123 -21.45 -6.91 -6.35
N THR A 124 -20.32 -6.21 -6.20
CA THR A 124 -20.29 -4.77 -5.87
C THR A 124 -19.72 -3.93 -7.03
N SER A 125 -19.80 -2.61 -6.92
CA SER A 125 -19.25 -1.61 -7.84
C SER A 125 -18.23 -0.72 -7.13
N TYR A 126 -17.25 -0.17 -7.87
CA TYR A 126 -16.29 0.81 -7.33
C TYR A 126 -16.95 2.13 -6.89
N GLY A 127 -18.19 2.39 -7.31
CA GLY A 127 -19.00 3.50 -6.80
C GLY A 127 -19.60 3.24 -5.41
N ASN A 128 -19.65 2.00 -4.94
CA ASN A 128 -20.15 1.70 -3.59
C ASN A 128 -19.17 2.18 -2.52
N LEU A 129 -19.72 2.48 -1.33
CA LEU A 129 -18.91 2.69 -0.13
C LEU A 129 -18.12 1.42 0.20
N MET A 130 -16.87 1.56 0.64
CA MET A 130 -16.03 0.40 0.99
C MET A 130 -16.55 -0.45 2.15
N SER A 131 -17.59 0.01 2.87
CA SER A 131 -18.31 -0.81 3.85
C SER A 131 -18.92 -2.09 3.27
N VAL A 132 -19.11 -2.17 1.95
CA VAL A 132 -19.60 -3.37 1.25
C VAL A 132 -18.54 -4.50 1.17
N GLY A 133 -17.30 -4.20 1.57
CA GLY A 133 -16.17 -5.12 1.52
C GLY A 133 -15.29 -4.90 0.28
N GLY A 134 -14.03 -5.30 0.39
CA GLY A 134 -12.95 -4.92 -0.52
C GLY A 134 -11.88 -4.09 0.20
N HIS A 135 -10.81 -3.74 -0.51
CA HIS A 135 -9.71 -2.95 0.01
C HIS A 135 -9.02 -2.16 -1.10
N VAL A 136 -8.18 -1.19 -0.71
CA VAL A 136 -7.21 -0.55 -1.59
C VAL A 136 -5.82 -0.91 -1.09
N HIS A 137 -4.99 -1.48 -1.96
CA HIS A 137 -3.58 -1.75 -1.72
C HIS A 137 -2.76 -0.52 -2.10
N LEU A 138 -1.85 -0.11 -1.22
CA LEU A 138 -1.04 1.09 -1.37
C LEU A 138 0.41 0.82 -0.99
N ASP A 139 1.32 1.13 -1.92
CA ASP A 139 2.76 0.96 -1.72
C ASP A 139 3.51 2.28 -1.89
N VAL A 140 4.61 2.42 -1.13
CA VAL A 140 5.56 3.52 -1.30
C VAL A 140 6.88 3.06 -1.88
N TYR A 141 7.43 3.88 -2.78
CA TYR A 141 8.82 3.77 -3.21
C TYR A 141 9.72 4.44 -2.17
N ASP A 142 10.79 3.76 -1.76
CA ASP A 142 11.72 4.25 -0.73
C ASP A 142 12.90 5.05 -1.26
N GLY A 143 12.97 5.31 -2.58
CA GLY A 143 13.99 6.19 -3.16
C GLY A 143 15.38 5.57 -3.32
N SER A 144 15.59 4.34 -2.86
CA SER A 144 16.94 3.79 -2.75
C SER A 144 17.54 3.22 -4.04
N GLY A 145 16.77 3.12 -5.13
CA GLY A 145 17.20 2.44 -6.35
C GLY A 145 17.50 0.94 -6.19
N ASN A 146 17.47 0.41 -4.95
CA ASN A 146 17.82 -0.95 -4.63
C ASN A 146 16.56 -1.82 -4.68
N THR A 147 16.45 -2.55 -5.78
CA THR A 147 15.32 -3.37 -6.22
C THR A 147 15.27 -4.76 -5.58
N THR A 148 16.12 -5.08 -4.60
CA THR A 148 16.15 -6.44 -4.01
C THR A 148 14.79 -6.86 -3.45
N TRP A 149 14.02 -5.89 -2.94
CA TRP A 149 12.60 -6.03 -2.57
C TRP A 149 11.75 -4.85 -3.03
N GLY A 150 12.36 -3.89 -3.74
CA GLY A 150 11.67 -2.81 -4.43
C GLY A 150 10.96 -3.39 -5.64
N THR A 151 9.86 -4.10 -5.36
CA THR A 151 8.88 -4.65 -6.30
C THR A 151 9.52 -5.41 -7.46
N GLU A 152 9.49 -6.73 -7.39
CA GLU A 152 9.63 -7.60 -8.56
C GLU A 152 8.63 -7.21 -9.68
N TYR A 153 7.62 -6.38 -9.35
CA TYR A 153 6.68 -5.72 -10.25
C TYR A 153 7.08 -4.31 -10.75
N ASP A 154 8.25 -3.74 -10.42
CA ASP A 154 8.69 -2.43 -10.95
C ASP A 154 9.49 -2.54 -12.25
N CYS A 155 9.95 -3.72 -12.65
CA CYS A 155 10.58 -3.96 -13.96
C CYS A 155 10.89 -5.45 -14.14
N PRO A 156 10.00 -6.23 -14.75
CA PRO A 156 10.31 -7.63 -14.99
C PRO A 156 11.00 -7.67 -16.34
N SER A 157 12.34 -7.74 -16.26
CA SER A 157 13.25 -8.07 -17.36
C SER A 157 12.90 -7.50 -18.75
N CYS A 158 12.53 -6.21 -18.82
CA CYS A 158 12.38 -5.50 -20.08
C CYS A 158 13.44 -4.42 -20.07
N ASP A 159 14.58 -4.67 -20.71
CA ASP A 159 15.81 -3.85 -20.68
C ASP A 159 15.65 -2.39 -21.18
N ARG A 160 14.42 -1.90 -21.39
CA ARG A 160 14.11 -0.65 -22.11
C ARG A 160 12.89 0.14 -21.61
N ILE A 161 12.24 -0.22 -20.49
CA ILE A 161 11.03 0.51 -20.03
C ILE A 161 11.32 1.27 -18.71
N PRO A 162 11.07 2.59 -18.64
CA PRO A 162 11.18 3.36 -17.40
C PRO A 162 10.26 2.82 -16.28
N CYS A 163 10.68 2.93 -15.02
CA CYS A 163 9.85 2.57 -13.86
C CYS A 163 8.60 3.46 -13.80
N TYR A 164 7.44 2.92 -14.16
CA TYR A 164 6.19 3.68 -14.21
C TYR A 164 5.34 3.47 -12.95
N PRO A 165 4.51 4.47 -12.58
CA PRO A 165 3.44 4.29 -11.61
C PRO A 165 2.58 3.06 -11.92
N TRP A 166 2.13 2.36 -10.87
CA TRP A 166 1.30 1.17 -10.97
C TRP A 166 -0.14 1.46 -10.56
N TYR A 167 -1.07 1.22 -11.47
CA TYR A 167 -2.48 1.36 -11.17
C TYR A 167 -3.25 0.14 -11.66
N ALA A 168 -3.91 -0.54 -10.72
CA ALA A 168 -4.66 -1.76 -10.97
C ALA A 168 -6.04 -1.72 -10.29
N TRP A 169 -6.97 -2.52 -10.80
CA TRP A 169 -8.28 -2.73 -10.21
C TRP A 169 -8.75 -4.15 -10.51
N GLY A 170 -9.56 -4.71 -9.63
CA GLY A 170 -10.06 -6.06 -9.79
C GLY A 170 -11.09 -6.46 -8.74
N ILE A 171 -11.49 -7.71 -8.81
CA ILE A 171 -12.37 -8.34 -7.83
C ILE A 171 -11.52 -9.09 -6.81
N GLN A 172 -11.93 -9.10 -5.56
CA GLN A 172 -11.24 -9.85 -4.50
C GLN A 172 -10.95 -11.30 -4.95
N ASN A 173 -9.69 -11.71 -4.85
CA ASN A 173 -9.16 -13.03 -5.27
C ASN A 173 -9.10 -13.28 -6.80
N SER A 174 -9.39 -12.28 -7.63
CA SER A 174 -9.20 -12.36 -9.07
C SER A 174 -8.58 -11.07 -9.60
N TRP A 175 -7.37 -11.18 -10.12
CA TRP A 175 -6.73 -10.12 -10.89
C TRP A 175 -6.43 -10.66 -12.28
N SER A 176 -6.59 -9.83 -13.30
CA SER A 176 -6.12 -10.14 -14.66
C SER A 176 -5.35 -8.97 -15.21
N ALA A 177 -4.14 -9.28 -15.68
CA ALA A 177 -3.10 -8.35 -16.14
C ALA A 177 -3.29 -7.91 -17.59
N THR A 178 -3.10 -6.62 -17.86
CA THR A 178 -2.85 -6.08 -19.21
C THR A 178 -1.35 -5.86 -19.43
N SER A 179 -0.92 -5.68 -20.69
CA SER A 179 0.50 -5.58 -21.10
C SER A 179 1.07 -4.15 -21.21
N HIS A 180 0.36 -3.11 -20.77
CA HIS A 180 0.76 -1.71 -20.98
C HIS A 180 0.71 -0.87 -19.69
N PRO A 181 1.62 0.12 -19.52
CA PRO A 181 1.59 1.06 -18.38
C PRO A 181 0.26 1.83 -18.31
N ASN A 182 -0.31 1.92 -17.10
CA ASN A 182 -1.55 2.67 -16.87
C ASN A 182 -1.26 4.09 -16.35
N THR A 183 -2.05 5.08 -16.76
CA THR A 183 -2.08 6.39 -16.10
C THR A 183 -3.10 6.39 -14.96
N PHE A 184 -2.97 7.33 -14.02
CA PHE A 184 -3.98 7.48 -12.97
C PHE A 184 -5.36 7.83 -13.55
N ASN A 185 -5.39 8.63 -14.63
CA ASN A 185 -6.63 8.94 -15.35
C ASN A 185 -7.30 7.68 -15.91
N GLN A 186 -6.51 6.72 -16.39
CA GLN A 186 -7.04 5.45 -16.89
C GLN A 186 -7.60 4.58 -15.77
N LEU A 187 -6.90 4.47 -14.63
CA LEU A 187 -7.46 3.84 -13.44
C LEU A 187 -8.81 4.45 -13.09
N LEU A 188 -8.85 5.77 -12.95
CA LEU A 188 -10.05 6.48 -12.54
C LEU A 188 -11.21 6.29 -13.53
N HIS A 189 -10.91 6.31 -14.83
CA HIS A 189 -11.87 6.00 -15.87
C HIS A 189 -12.46 4.59 -15.68
N ASN A 190 -11.62 3.58 -15.50
CA ASN A 190 -12.04 2.19 -15.36
C ASN A 190 -12.83 1.92 -14.07
N LEU A 191 -12.48 2.59 -12.97
CA LEU A 191 -13.28 2.53 -11.74
C LEU A 191 -14.67 3.15 -11.97
N LYS A 192 -14.74 4.31 -12.65
CA LYS A 192 -16.00 5.03 -12.93
C LYS A 192 -16.92 4.27 -13.89
N THR A 193 -16.36 3.60 -14.90
CA THR A 193 -17.12 2.74 -15.82
C THR A 193 -17.41 1.36 -15.22
N ASN A 194 -16.95 1.10 -13.99
CA ASN A 194 -17.04 -0.18 -13.31
C ASN A 194 -16.53 -1.34 -14.19
N ALA A 195 -15.43 -1.09 -14.90
CA ALA A 195 -14.87 -2.03 -15.86
C ALA A 195 -14.53 -3.36 -15.17
N HIS A 196 -14.96 -4.46 -15.81
CA HIS A 196 -14.58 -5.81 -15.41
C HIS A 196 -13.09 -6.06 -15.71
N ASP A 197 -12.47 -6.87 -14.85
CA ASP A 197 -11.04 -7.23 -14.76
C ASP A 197 -10.13 -6.83 -15.93
N THR A 198 -9.33 -5.78 -15.75
CA THR A 198 -8.25 -5.39 -16.68
C THR A 198 -7.14 -4.58 -15.98
N GLY A 199 -6.63 -5.00 -14.82
CA GLY A 199 -5.53 -4.33 -14.11
C GLY A 199 -4.15 -4.93 -14.39
N TYR A 200 -3.22 -4.16 -14.99
CA TYR A 200 -1.79 -4.47 -15.30
C TYR A 200 -1.12 -5.39 -14.26
N ARG A 201 -0.46 -6.46 -14.73
CA ARG A 201 0.77 -6.95 -14.08
C ARG A 201 1.90 -6.42 -14.94
N GLY A 202 2.73 -5.56 -14.36
CA GLY A 202 4.13 -5.47 -14.71
C GLY A 202 4.66 -6.84 -14.94
N CYS A 203 5.47 -6.90 -16.00
CA CYS A 203 5.91 -8.08 -16.72
C CYS A 203 6.11 -9.40 -15.93
#